data_AF-A0A2X2WNR5-F1
#
_entry.id   AF-A0A2X2WNR5-F1
#
_cell.length_a   1.000
_cell.length_b   1.000
_cell.length_c   1.000
_cell.angle_alpha   90.00
_cell.angle_beta   90.00
_cell.angle_gamma   90.00
#
_symmetry.space_group_name_H-M   'P 1'
#
loop_
_entity.id
_entity.type
_entity.pdbx_description
1 polymer ?
#
loop_
_entity_poly.entity_id
_entity_poly.type
_entity_poly.pdbx_seq_one_letter_code
_entity_poly.pdbx_strand_id
1 'polypeptide(L)'
;MRAHLGNKHRDRFDIKADEGGITDIEFITQYLVLRYAHEKPKLTRWSDNVRILELLAQNDIMDEQEAQALTQAYTTLRDELHHLALQELPGHVAQECFSKERALVRGKLAEVAGCRVKCAIIARKF
;
A
#
# COMPACT_ATOMS: atom_id res chain seq x y z
N MET A 1 11.92 -9.77 -2.12
CA MET A 1 11.65 -9.55 -0.68
C MET A 1 10.24 -10.01 -0.30
N ARG A 2 9.16 -9.50 -0.91
CA ARG A 2 7.74 -9.86 -0.65
C ARG A 2 7.38 -11.36 -0.71
N ALA A 3 7.89 -12.10 -1.72
CA ALA A 3 7.40 -13.44 -2.07
C ALA A 3 7.49 -14.52 -0.96
N HIS A 4 8.13 -14.23 0.18
CA HIS A 4 8.35 -15.19 1.26
C HIS A 4 7.36 -15.06 2.43
N LEU A 5 6.35 -14.17 2.36
CA LEU A 5 5.48 -13.83 3.50
C LEU A 5 4.09 -14.50 3.47
N GLY A 6 3.76 -15.32 2.46
CA GLY A 6 2.41 -15.87 2.31
C GLY A 6 1.98 -16.89 3.38
N ASN A 7 0.71 -16.86 3.78
CA ASN A 7 0.14 -17.71 4.82
C ASN A 7 0.01 -19.19 4.41
N LYS A 8 -0.07 -20.10 5.41
CA LYS A 8 -0.21 -21.56 5.23
C LYS A 8 -1.66 -22.01 5.00
N HIS A 9 -2.65 -21.17 5.31
CA HIS A 9 -4.07 -21.50 5.19
C HIS A 9 -4.71 -20.81 3.98
N ARG A 10 -4.95 -21.58 2.91
CA ARG A 10 -5.46 -21.05 1.62
C ARG A 10 -6.87 -20.47 1.66
N ASP A 11 -7.63 -20.79 2.71
CA ASP A 11 -9.06 -20.49 2.81
C ASP A 11 -9.34 -19.26 3.70
N ARG A 12 -8.29 -18.61 4.18
CA ARG A 12 -8.33 -17.42 5.04
C ARG A 12 -7.52 -16.30 4.38
N PHE A 13 -7.85 -15.07 4.74
CA PHE A 13 -7.07 -13.90 4.38
C PHE A 13 -6.33 -13.38 5.61
N ASP A 14 -5.00 -13.44 5.60
CA ASP A 14 -4.15 -12.74 6.55
C ASP A 14 -4.12 -11.24 6.22
N ILE A 15 -4.73 -10.42 7.09
CA ILE A 15 -4.90 -8.98 6.86
C ILE A 15 -3.56 -8.29 6.63
N LYS A 16 -2.50 -8.77 7.28
CA LYS A 16 -1.18 -8.15 7.21
C LYS A 16 -0.35 -8.72 6.07
N ALA A 17 -0.23 -10.04 6.01
CA ALA A 17 0.81 -10.71 5.23
C ALA A 17 0.38 -11.12 3.81
N ASP A 18 -0.91 -11.35 3.57
CA ASP A 18 -1.38 -11.85 2.28
C ASP A 18 -1.55 -10.73 1.24
N GLU A 19 -1.70 -11.15 -0.03
CA GLU A 19 -1.80 -10.22 -1.15
C GLU A 19 -3.01 -9.29 -1.06
N GLY A 20 -2.74 -7.99 -1.17
CA GLY A 20 -3.72 -6.92 -0.95
C GLY A 20 -3.84 -6.50 0.52
N GLY A 21 -2.98 -7.03 1.40
CA GLY A 21 -2.94 -6.71 2.83
C GLY A 21 -2.07 -5.49 3.16
N ILE A 22 -1.91 -5.23 4.46
CA ILE A 22 -1.19 -4.07 5.00
C ILE A 22 0.25 -4.00 4.50
N THR A 23 0.96 -5.13 4.50
CA THR A 23 2.37 -5.16 4.10
C THR A 23 2.55 -4.77 2.63
N ASP A 24 1.60 -5.09 1.74
CA ASP A 24 1.68 -4.62 0.35
C ASP A 24 1.60 -3.09 0.25
N ILE A 25 0.79 -2.43 1.09
CA ILE A 25 0.70 -0.97 1.15
C ILE A 25 2.02 -0.38 1.68
N GLU A 26 2.60 -0.97 2.74
CA GLU A 26 3.92 -0.58 3.27
C GLU A 26 5.01 -0.69 2.19
N PHE A 27 5.00 -1.75 1.40
CA PHE A 27 5.95 -1.91 0.30
C PHE A 27 5.74 -0.85 -0.79
N ILE A 28 4.49 -0.52 -1.14
CA ILE A 28 4.19 0.54 -2.12
C ILE A 28 4.75 1.88 -1.63
N THR A 29 4.43 2.28 -0.40
CA THR A 29 4.87 3.58 0.14
C THR A 29 6.38 3.66 0.24
N GLN A 30 7.02 2.64 0.81
CA GLN A 30 8.48 2.58 0.96
C GLN A 30 9.18 2.60 -0.41
N TYR A 31 8.69 1.82 -1.38
CA TYR A 31 9.26 1.81 -2.73
C TYR A 31 9.18 3.20 -3.38
N LEU A 32 8.01 3.85 -3.34
CA LEU A 32 7.82 5.15 -3.99
C LEU A 32 8.66 6.24 -3.32
N VAL A 33 8.78 6.23 -2.00
CA VAL A 33 9.71 7.12 -1.28
C VAL A 33 11.14 6.87 -1.73
N LEU A 34 11.62 5.62 -1.71
CA LEU A 34 13.00 5.31 -2.12
C LEU A 34 13.27 5.69 -3.59
N ARG A 35 12.28 5.51 -4.46
CA ARG A 35 12.39 5.84 -5.88
C ARG A 35 12.46 7.33 -6.15
N TYR A 36 11.66 8.14 -5.45
CA TYR A 36 11.47 9.55 -5.79
C TYR A 36 12.04 10.55 -4.77
N ALA A 37 12.49 10.12 -3.59
CA ALA A 37 12.97 11.04 -2.54
C ALA A 37 14.19 11.88 -2.97
N HIS A 38 15.01 11.38 -3.91
CA HIS A 38 16.11 12.17 -4.46
C HIS A 38 15.60 13.41 -5.23
N GLU A 39 14.56 13.24 -6.06
CA GLU A 39 13.96 14.32 -6.85
C GLU A 39 12.94 15.15 -6.04
N LYS A 40 12.30 14.52 -5.04
CA LYS A 40 11.26 15.11 -4.19
C LYS A 40 11.62 14.90 -2.70
N PRO A 41 12.58 15.66 -2.13
CA PRO A 41 13.03 15.46 -0.74
C PRO A 41 11.93 15.59 0.32
N LYS A 42 10.83 16.30 0.01
CA LYS A 42 9.67 16.42 0.90
C LYS A 42 9.06 15.07 1.29
N LEU A 43 9.24 14.02 0.48
CA LEU A 43 8.75 12.67 0.75
C LEU A 43 9.35 12.04 2.02
N THR A 44 10.51 12.50 2.48
CA THR A 44 11.18 11.95 3.67
C THR A 44 10.74 12.63 4.97
N ARG A 45 9.72 13.50 4.91
CA ARG A 45 9.26 14.26 6.07
C ARG A 45 8.56 13.39 7.12
N TRP A 46 7.85 12.37 6.68
CA TRP A 46 7.05 11.49 7.55
C TRP A 46 7.39 10.03 7.28
N SER A 47 7.17 9.18 8.29
CA SER A 47 7.50 7.75 8.24
C SER A 47 6.29 6.82 8.27
N ASP A 48 5.08 7.32 8.52
CA ASP A 48 3.85 6.53 8.50
C ASP A 48 3.15 6.57 7.13
N ASN A 49 2.46 5.48 6.80
CA ASN A 49 1.84 5.29 5.48
C ASN A 49 0.81 6.36 5.11
N VAL A 50 0.00 6.82 6.07
CA VAL A 50 -1.07 7.81 5.79
C VAL A 50 -0.47 9.11 5.29
N ARG A 51 0.49 9.68 6.05
CA ARG A 51 1.13 10.94 5.65
C ARG A 51 2.10 10.75 4.48
N ILE A 52 2.67 9.56 4.28
CA ILE A 52 3.45 9.28 3.06
C ILE A 52 2.54 9.28 1.82
N LEU A 53 1.37 8.62 1.86
CA LEU A 53 0.41 8.62 0.75
C LEU A 53 -0.06 10.04 0.42
N GLU A 54 -0.35 10.84 1.44
CA GLU A 54 -0.65 12.27 1.28
C GLU A 54 0.49 13.02 0.57
N LEU A 55 1.75 12.82 1.00
CA LEU A 55 2.91 13.44 0.36
C LEU A 55 3.12 12.97 -1.08
N LEU A 56 2.82 11.71 -1.39
CA LEU A 56 2.90 11.19 -2.75
C LEU A 56 1.91 11.91 -3.68
N ALA A 57 0.69 12.19 -3.21
CA ALA A 57 -0.28 13.00 -3.95
C ALA A 57 0.17 14.47 -4.09
N GLN A 58 0.57 15.11 -2.99
CA GLN A 58 1.01 16.52 -2.98
C GLN A 58 2.25 16.81 -3.84
N ASN A 59 3.00 15.78 -4.23
CA ASN A 59 4.21 15.91 -5.05
C ASN A 59 4.03 15.33 -6.47
N ASP A 60 2.78 15.10 -6.89
CA ASP A 60 2.39 14.63 -8.23
C ASP A 60 2.93 13.22 -8.61
N ILE A 61 3.18 12.37 -7.62
CA ILE A 61 3.66 10.99 -7.83
C ILE A 61 2.49 10.00 -7.94
N MET A 62 1.39 10.31 -7.27
CA MET A 62 0.17 9.51 -7.24
C MET A 62 -1.03 10.43 -7.42
N ASP A 63 -2.07 9.95 -8.09
CA ASP A 63 -3.34 10.68 -8.14
C ASP A 63 -3.94 10.83 -6.72
N GLU A 64 -4.59 11.96 -6.45
CA GLU A 64 -5.16 12.24 -5.12
C GLU A 64 -6.23 11.21 -4.73
N GLN A 65 -7.10 10.80 -5.66
CA GLN A 65 -8.17 9.84 -5.38
C GLN A 65 -7.58 8.46 -5.07
N GLU A 66 -6.50 8.10 -5.76
CA GLU A 66 -5.80 6.85 -5.52
C GLU A 66 -5.08 6.84 -4.16
N ALA A 67 -4.40 7.93 -3.80
CA ALA A 67 -3.76 8.06 -2.49
C ALA A 67 -4.79 8.00 -1.36
N GLN A 68 -5.94 8.65 -1.53
CA GLN A 68 -7.05 8.57 -0.58
C GLN A 68 -7.63 7.15 -0.48
N ALA A 69 -7.82 6.46 -1.62
CA ALA A 69 -8.34 5.11 -1.64
C ALA A 69 -7.38 4.11 -0.95
N LEU A 70 -6.06 4.22 -1.18
CA LEU A 70 -5.07 3.40 -0.47
C LEU A 70 -4.99 3.74 1.02
N THR A 71 -5.15 5.02 1.38
CA THR A 71 -5.20 5.46 2.78
C THR A 71 -6.38 4.82 3.48
N GLN A 72 -7.55 4.84 2.86
CA GLN A 72 -8.76 4.22 3.40
C GLN A 72 -8.61 2.69 3.51
N ALA A 73 -8.04 2.03 2.49
CA ALA A 73 -7.77 0.60 2.56
C ALA A 73 -6.82 0.26 3.72
N TYR A 74 -5.74 1.03 3.90
CA TYR A 74 -4.78 0.85 4.98
C TYR A 74 -5.42 1.02 6.36
N THR A 75 -6.19 2.10 6.58
CA THR A 75 -6.83 2.35 7.88
C THR A 75 -7.88 1.30 8.17
N THR A 76 -8.73 0.94 7.21
CA THR A 76 -9.73 -0.13 7.37
C THR A 76 -9.09 -1.47 7.76
N LEU A 77 -8.05 -1.90 7.06
CA LEU A 77 -7.37 -3.17 7.37
C LEU A 77 -6.67 -3.12 8.73
N ARG A 78 -5.99 -2.00 9.05
CA ARG A 78 -5.28 -1.84 10.32
C ARG A 78 -6.24 -1.79 11.51
N ASP A 79 -7.36 -1.08 11.36
CA ASP A 79 -8.36 -0.95 12.41
C ASP A 79 -9.05 -2.30 12.68
N GLU A 80 -9.30 -3.11 11.64
CA GLU A 80 -9.79 -4.48 11.83
C GLU A 80 -8.76 -5.36 12.55
N LEU A 81 -7.48 -5.25 12.19
CA LEU A 81 -6.42 -5.99 12.89
C LEU A 81 -6.37 -5.62 14.39
N HIS A 82 -6.55 -4.34 14.72
CA HIS A 82 -6.67 -3.90 16.11
C HIS A 82 -7.92 -4.45 16.79
N HIS A 83 -9.06 -4.46 16.09
CA HIS A 83 -10.32 -4.98 16.60
C HIS A 83 -10.25 -6.49 16.91
N LEU A 84 -9.62 -7.28 16.04
CA LEU A 84 -9.38 -8.71 16.28
C LEU A 84 -8.44 -8.93 17.48
N ALA A 85 -7.39 -8.11 17.60
CA ALA A 85 -6.46 -8.20 18.72
C ALA A 85 -7.15 -7.94 20.08
N LEU A 86 -8.07 -6.97 20.15
CA LEU A 86 -8.86 -6.71 21.36
C LEU A 86 -9.79 -7.87 21.76
N GLN A 87 -10.13 -8.74 20.82
CA GLN A 87 -10.93 -9.94 21.04
C GLN A 87 -10.07 -11.20 21.21
N GLU A 88 -8.75 -11.08 21.25
CA GLU A 88 -7.79 -12.20 21.26
C GLU A 88 -7.98 -13.17 20.08
N LEU A 89 -8.47 -12.66 18.95
CA LEU A 89 -8.66 -13.42 17.71
C LEU A 89 -7.42 -13.36 16.80
N PRO A 90 -7.18 -14.38 15.97
CA PRO A 90 -6.09 -14.34 15.00
C PRO A 90 -6.29 -13.23 13.96
N GLY A 91 -5.21 -12.66 13.45
CA GLY A 91 -5.21 -11.57 12.45
C GLY A 91 -5.59 -11.98 11.03
N HIS A 92 -6.41 -13.03 10.89
CA HIS A 92 -6.90 -13.52 9.61
C HIS A 92 -8.42 -13.69 9.62
N VAL A 93 -9.05 -13.34 8.51
CA VAL A 93 -10.51 -13.35 8.35
C VAL A 93 -10.93 -14.31 7.23
N ALA A 94 -12.22 -14.39 6.96
CA ALA A 94 -12.74 -15.17 5.83
C ALA A 94 -12.24 -14.59 4.50
N GLN A 95 -12.07 -15.45 3.49
CA GLN A 95 -11.40 -15.10 2.24
C GLN A 95 -12.19 -14.09 1.40
N GLU A 96 -13.49 -13.93 1.64
CA GLU A 96 -14.40 -12.99 0.99
C GLU A 96 -14.35 -11.58 1.57
N CYS A 97 -13.78 -11.41 2.77
CA CYS A 97 -13.65 -10.12 3.43
C CYS A 97 -12.69 -9.20 2.66
N PHE A 98 -12.96 -7.88 2.74
CA PHE A 98 -12.13 -6.81 2.19
C PHE A 98 -11.82 -6.95 0.70
N SER A 99 -12.73 -7.53 -0.08
CA SER A 99 -12.50 -7.82 -1.50
C SER A 99 -12.18 -6.57 -2.33
N LYS A 100 -12.79 -5.43 -1.98
CA LYS A 100 -12.55 -4.14 -2.67
C LYS A 100 -11.17 -3.59 -2.36
N GLU A 101 -10.81 -3.53 -1.08
CA GLU A 101 -9.52 -3.04 -0.58
C GLU A 101 -8.40 -3.89 -1.15
N ARG A 102 -8.56 -5.22 -1.11
CA ARG A 102 -7.55 -6.17 -1.63
C ARG A 102 -7.37 -6.01 -3.13
N ALA A 103 -8.45 -5.85 -3.90
CA ALA A 103 -8.37 -5.65 -5.34
C ALA A 103 -7.63 -4.34 -5.68
N LEU A 104 -7.94 -3.25 -4.97
CA LEU A 104 -7.27 -1.96 -5.12
C LEU A 104 -5.77 -2.08 -4.85
N VAL A 105 -5.39 -2.64 -3.70
CA VAL A 105 -3.97 -2.76 -3.30
C VAL A 105 -3.20 -3.66 -4.26
N ARG A 106 -3.79 -4.78 -4.70
CA ARG A 106 -3.17 -5.66 -5.72
C ARG A 106 -2.96 -4.95 -7.04
N GLY A 107 -3.96 -4.19 -7.50
CA GLY A 107 -3.86 -3.38 -8.71
C GLY A 107 -2.69 -2.41 -8.63
N LYS A 108 -2.60 -1.65 -7.53
CA LYS A 108 -1.51 -0.69 -7.35
C LYS A 108 -0.14 -1.36 -7.21
N LEU A 109 -0.07 -2.46 -6.46
CA LEU A 109 1.19 -3.19 -6.32
C LEU A 109 1.67 -3.73 -7.67
N ALA A 110 0.77 -4.25 -8.50
CA ALA A 110 1.11 -4.71 -9.84
C ALA A 110 1.61 -3.57 -10.74
N GLU A 111 1.01 -2.39 -10.66
CA GLU A 111 1.48 -1.20 -11.37
C GLU A 111 2.89 -0.80 -10.93
N VAL A 112 3.12 -0.72 -9.61
CA VAL A 112 4.40 -0.34 -9.02
C VAL A 112 5.50 -1.37 -9.33
N ALA A 113 5.19 -2.66 -9.21
CA ALA A 113 6.12 -3.76 -9.51
C ALA A 113 6.38 -3.94 -11.01
N GLY A 114 5.37 -3.67 -11.84
CA GLY A 114 5.45 -3.70 -13.30
C GLY A 114 6.13 -2.46 -13.91
N CYS A 115 6.41 -1.44 -13.10
CA CYS A 115 7.08 -0.22 -13.53
C CYS A 115 8.57 -0.47 -13.82
N ARG A 116 8.84 -1.20 -14.91
CA ARG A 116 10.14 -1.15 -15.60
C ARG A 116 10.32 0.25 -16.14
N VAL A 117 11.13 1.06 -15.47
CA VAL A 117 11.80 2.25 -16.00
C VAL A 117 10.96 3.01 -17.05
N LYS A 118 9.73 3.42 -16.71
CA LYS A 118 9.10 4.50 -17.48
C LYS A 118 9.75 5.80 -17.03
N CYS A 119 10.91 6.04 -17.64
CA CYS A 119 11.47 7.35 -17.89
C CYS A 119 10.36 8.27 -18.44
N ALA A 120 10.34 9.52 -17.99
CA ALA A 120 9.62 10.66 -18.58
C ALA A 120 8.10 10.79 -18.34
N ILE A 121 7.70 11.24 -17.13
CA ILE A 121 6.47 12.06 -16.96
C ILE A 121 6.79 13.53 -16.61
N ILE A 122 8.06 13.94 -16.57
CA ILE A 122 8.43 15.36 -16.46
C ILE A 122 9.57 15.72 -17.44
N ALA A 123 9.34 15.47 -18.73
CA ALA A 123 10.11 16.14 -19.77
C ALA A 123 9.13 16.86 -20.71
N ARG A 124 9.26 18.19 -20.76
CA ARG A 124 8.63 19.16 -21.69
C ARG A 124 7.25 19.74 -21.29
N LYS A 125 7.30 20.69 -20.36
CA LYS A 125 6.61 22.00 -20.53
C LYS A 125 7.66 23.12 -20.49
N PHE A 126 8.48 23.15 -21.53
CA PHE A 126 9.18 24.32 -22.07
C PHE A 126 9.26 24.11 -23.58
#